data_AF-M2Q3X2-F1
#
_entry.id   AF-M2Q3X2-F1
#
_cell.length_a   1.000
_cell.length_b   1.000
_cell.length_c   1.000
_cell.angle_alpha   90.00
_cell.angle_beta   90.00
_cell.angle_gamma   90.00
#
_symmetry.space_group_name_H-M   'P 1'
#
loop_
_entity.id
_entity.type
_entity.pdbx_description
1 polymer ?
#
loop_
_entity_poly.entity_id
_entity_poly.type
_entity_poly.pdbx_seq_one_letter_code
_entity_poly.pdbx_strand_id
1 'polypeptide(L)'
;METDLIMSNSILYRCTQKYYDQQLASYSVGYGQVVYLMMIYENEGITMKDLAVKGSFDKGTITKAISKLELLGYVYLLDNPQDKRSKLLYTTDEAKDLITKMYLIRKEWFQHLIGGLDQNKNKEFSDMMTEIVKRAQNYTDINIKTHFYQMDKLSLSSYSGYTACTLYTGGCNMKCPFCKYSHLVFLDESTKEIENEEIYQYLSKRKNMIEAICITGGEPLIHEGIIETIRELKEMGFYIKLETNGTFPDRLKILINDHLLDYVALDIKNSSDLYNQTSGMEGIKLASVSESINYLMKGYVSCEFTSTIVREFHTKESIESIGKWLQGAERFYLQYLDVNAHCINPHLHPEDEGIMKEYQKILEKYIKYVGIRNR
;
A
#
# COMPACT_ATOMS: atom_id res chain seq x y z
N MET A 1 18.84 -18.00 -8.48
CA MET A 1 17.81 -17.43 -7.60
C MET A 1 18.38 -16.11 -7.15
N GLU A 2 17.96 -15.00 -7.76
CA GLU A 2 18.33 -13.68 -7.24
C GLU A 2 17.68 -13.54 -5.87
N THR A 3 18.50 -13.55 -4.82
CA THR A 3 18.04 -13.30 -3.47
C THR A 3 17.90 -11.79 -3.28
N ASP A 4 16.69 -11.31 -2.97
CA ASP A 4 16.47 -9.92 -2.62
C ASP A 4 17.27 -9.53 -1.35
N LEU A 5 17.51 -8.23 -1.14
CA LEU A 5 18.29 -7.67 -0.04
C LEU A 5 17.79 -8.13 1.34
N ILE A 6 16.47 -8.19 1.54
CA ILE A 6 15.82 -8.59 2.80
C ILE A 6 16.13 -10.06 3.08
N MET A 7 15.95 -10.93 2.08
CA MET A 7 16.29 -12.35 2.21
C MET A 7 17.78 -12.54 2.52
N SER A 8 18.66 -11.80 1.82
CA SER A 8 20.11 -11.85 2.03
C SER A 8 20.49 -11.44 3.46
N ASN A 9 19.91 -10.36 3.98
CA ASN A 9 20.12 -9.93 5.37
C ASN A 9 19.63 -10.97 6.38
N SER A 10 18.47 -11.59 6.11
CA SER A 10 17.90 -12.66 6.94
C SER A 10 18.80 -13.89 7.01
N ILE A 11 19.43 -14.26 5.89
CA ILE A 11 20.41 -15.36 5.83
C ILE A 11 21.67 -14.99 6.63
N LEU A 12 22.23 -13.80 6.42
CA LEU A 12 23.42 -13.32 7.13
C LEU A 12 23.20 -13.30 8.65
N TYR A 13 22.04 -12.82 9.09
CA TYR A 13 21.64 -12.82 10.49
C TYR A 13 21.66 -14.23 11.07
N ARG A 14 20.97 -15.21 10.45
CA ARG A 14 20.95 -16.60 10.92
C ARG A 14 22.33 -17.27 10.94
N CYS A 15 23.17 -17.00 9.95
CA CYS A 15 24.54 -17.51 9.93
C CYS A 15 25.36 -16.95 11.10
N THR A 16 25.21 -15.65 11.39
CA THR A 16 25.83 -15.00 12.54
C THR A 16 25.37 -15.62 13.86
N GLN A 17 24.06 -15.89 14.01
CA GLN A 17 23.55 -16.57 15.21
C GLN A 17 24.24 -17.92 15.44
N LYS A 18 24.27 -18.77 14.41
CA LYS A 18 24.90 -20.11 14.48
C LYS A 18 26.37 -20.04 14.84
N TYR A 19 27.11 -19.08 14.29
CA TYR A 19 28.52 -18.90 14.58
C TYR A 19 28.75 -18.55 16.07
N TYR A 20 28.01 -17.59 16.60
CA TYR A 20 28.12 -17.22 18.02
C TYR A 20 27.68 -18.33 18.96
N ASP A 21 26.58 -19.04 18.65
CA ASP A 21 26.11 -20.17 19.46
C ASP A 21 27.17 -21.28 19.55
N GLN A 22 27.92 -21.53 18.47
CA GLN A 22 29.03 -22.48 18.48
C GLN A 22 30.20 -21.99 19.33
N GLN A 23 30.60 -20.72 19.21
CA GLN A 23 31.75 -20.16 19.94
C GLN A 23 31.49 -20.01 21.44
N LEU A 24 30.23 -19.83 21.85
CA LEU A 24 29.85 -19.53 23.23
C LEU A 24 29.18 -20.70 23.95
N ALA A 25 29.11 -21.88 23.33
CA ALA A 25 28.47 -23.07 23.90
C ALA A 25 28.97 -23.43 25.30
N SER A 26 30.27 -23.22 25.59
CA SER A 26 30.88 -23.51 26.90
C SER A 26 30.47 -22.54 28.01
N TYR A 27 29.87 -21.39 27.67
CA TYR A 27 29.44 -20.37 28.62
C TYR A 27 27.93 -20.42 28.92
N SER A 28 27.20 -21.35 28.32
CA SER A 28 25.73 -21.44 28.42
C SER A 28 24.99 -20.17 27.94
N VAL A 29 25.68 -19.31 27.18
CA VAL A 29 25.17 -18.07 26.58
C VAL A 29 24.93 -18.33 25.09
N GLY A 30 23.70 -18.14 24.63
CA GLY A 30 23.38 -18.16 23.20
C GLY A 30 23.37 -16.76 22.60
N TYR A 31 23.29 -16.66 21.27
CA TYR A 31 23.28 -15.39 20.54
C TYR A 31 22.16 -14.45 21.01
N GLY A 32 21.00 -15.01 21.38
CA GLY A 32 19.88 -14.25 21.94
C GLY A 32 20.17 -13.58 23.29
N GLN A 33 21.30 -13.87 23.94
CA GLN A 33 21.77 -13.17 25.15
C GLN A 33 22.97 -12.26 24.86
N VAL A 34 23.81 -12.64 23.88
CA VAL A 34 25.03 -11.93 23.47
C VAL A 34 24.79 -10.44 23.23
N VAL A 35 23.75 -10.11 22.47
CA VAL A 35 23.46 -8.71 22.10
C VAL A 35 23.15 -7.86 23.33
N TYR A 36 22.37 -8.39 24.28
CA TYR A 36 22.00 -7.67 25.50
C TYR A 36 23.21 -7.50 26.42
N LEU A 37 24.02 -8.56 26.60
CA LEU A 37 25.18 -8.50 27.46
C LEU A 37 26.20 -7.45 26.99
N MET A 38 26.48 -7.39 25.67
CA MET A 38 27.33 -6.33 25.10
C MET A 38 26.73 -4.94 25.30
N MET A 39 25.42 -4.77 25.04
CA MET A 39 24.77 -3.46 25.16
C MET A 39 24.76 -2.95 26.61
N ILE A 40 24.60 -3.83 27.60
CA ILE A 40 24.67 -3.46 29.03
C ILE A 40 26.10 -3.06 29.39
N TYR A 41 27.10 -3.86 29.01
CA TYR A 41 28.50 -3.55 29.30
C TYR A 41 28.95 -2.21 28.70
N GLU A 42 28.56 -1.95 27.45
CA GLU A 42 28.89 -0.70 26.76
C GLU A 42 28.09 0.49 27.30
N ASN A 43 27.05 0.27 28.11
CA ASN A 43 26.15 1.29 28.64
C ASN A 43 25.72 0.93 30.07
N GLU A 44 26.68 0.81 30.99
CA GLU A 44 26.40 0.44 32.40
C GLU A 44 25.33 1.35 33.01
N GLY A 45 24.35 0.74 33.68
CA GLY A 45 23.17 1.45 34.22
C GLY A 45 22.04 1.67 33.22
N ILE A 46 22.09 1.10 32.00
CA ILE A 46 20.98 1.15 31.04
C ILE A 46 19.71 0.49 31.61
N THR A 47 18.54 1.03 31.29
CA THR A 47 17.27 0.40 31.67
C THR A 47 16.80 -0.61 30.61
N MET A 48 15.90 -1.54 30.98
CA MET A 48 15.23 -2.41 30.00
C MET A 48 14.45 -1.61 28.94
N LYS A 49 13.92 -0.42 29.29
CA LYS A 49 13.22 0.46 28.35
C LYS A 49 14.18 1.00 27.30
N ASP A 50 15.36 1.45 27.73
CA ASP A 50 16.37 2.01 26.84
C ASP A 50 16.97 0.93 25.93
N LEU A 51 17.15 -0.30 26.44
CA LEU A 51 17.52 -1.45 25.60
C LEU A 51 16.49 -1.72 24.50
N ALA A 52 15.19 -1.66 24.82
CA ALA A 52 14.11 -1.86 23.84
C ALA A 52 14.16 -0.82 22.73
N VAL A 53 14.36 0.45 23.09
CA VAL A 53 14.46 1.56 22.12
C VAL A 53 15.73 1.42 21.27
N LYS A 54 16.89 1.25 21.89
CA LYS A 54 18.19 1.26 21.19
C LYS A 54 18.38 0.07 20.25
N GLY A 55 17.82 -1.10 20.61
CA GLY A 55 17.93 -2.32 19.82
C GLY A 55 16.68 -2.68 19.02
N SER A 56 15.61 -1.88 19.10
CA SER A 56 14.30 -2.18 18.49
C SER A 56 13.76 -3.57 18.89
N PHE A 57 13.96 -3.97 20.15
CA PHE A 57 13.53 -5.27 20.68
C PHE A 57 12.15 -5.20 21.33
N ASP A 58 11.40 -6.31 21.29
CA ASP A 58 10.18 -6.41 22.08
C ASP A 58 10.49 -6.56 23.57
N LYS A 59 9.58 -6.07 24.41
CA LYS A 59 9.71 -6.10 25.86
C LYS A 59 9.82 -7.54 26.40
N GLY A 60 9.10 -8.49 25.79
CA GLY A 60 9.07 -9.89 26.22
C GLY A 60 10.40 -10.59 26.03
N THR A 61 11.09 -10.37 24.90
CA THR A 61 12.41 -10.96 24.65
C THR A 61 13.46 -10.37 25.58
N ILE A 62 13.45 -9.06 25.83
CA ILE A 62 14.37 -8.44 26.77
C ILE A 62 14.23 -9.07 28.15
N THR A 63 13.01 -9.11 28.70
CA THR A 63 12.80 -9.68 30.04
C THR A 63 13.33 -11.11 30.14
N LYS A 64 13.03 -11.97 29.16
CA LYS A 64 13.53 -13.35 29.13
C LYS A 64 15.06 -13.42 29.06
N ALA A 65 15.69 -12.57 28.25
CA ALA A 65 17.15 -12.56 28.09
C ALA A 65 17.85 -12.06 29.36
N ILE A 66 17.37 -10.97 29.97
CA ILE A 66 17.94 -10.40 31.20
C ILE A 66 17.79 -11.38 32.36
N SER A 67 16.62 -11.98 32.57
CA SER A 67 16.44 -12.97 33.64
C SER A 67 17.38 -14.18 33.49
N LYS A 68 17.66 -14.60 32.25
CA LYS A 68 18.64 -15.67 32.01
C LYS A 68 20.07 -15.22 32.32
N LEU A 69 20.45 -14.01 31.92
CA LEU A 69 21.78 -13.46 32.20
C LEU A 69 22.02 -13.23 33.70
N GLU A 70 20.99 -12.82 34.43
CA GLU A 70 21.01 -12.69 35.89
C GLU A 70 21.17 -14.06 36.56
N LEU A 71 20.39 -15.06 36.15
CA LEU A 71 20.50 -16.42 36.67
C LEU A 71 21.88 -17.06 36.43
N LEU A 72 22.52 -16.72 35.30
CA LEU A 72 23.89 -17.15 34.99
C LEU A 72 24.96 -16.34 35.73
N GLY A 73 24.59 -15.29 36.47
CA GLY A 73 25.52 -14.46 37.23
C GLY A 73 26.31 -13.46 36.39
N TYR A 74 25.84 -13.13 35.18
CA TYR A 74 26.52 -12.16 34.28
C TYR A 74 25.98 -10.73 34.40
N VAL A 75 24.74 -10.59 34.88
CA VAL A 75 24.07 -9.28 35.01
C VAL A 75 23.44 -9.19 36.40
N TYR A 76 23.45 -7.99 36.99
CA TYR A 76 22.70 -7.69 38.19
C TYR A 76 21.87 -6.41 38.01
N LEU A 77 20.84 -6.26 38.84
CA LEU A 77 19.87 -5.17 38.75
C LEU A 77 19.88 -4.32 40.02
N LEU A 78 19.90 -3.00 39.86
CA LEU A 78 19.73 -2.03 40.95
C LEU A 78 18.42 -1.26 40.79
N ASP A 79 17.86 -0.78 41.92
CA ASP A 79 16.74 0.16 41.89
C ASP A 79 17.15 1.45 41.19
N ASN A 80 16.33 1.93 40.26
CA ASN A 80 16.56 3.24 39.65
C ASN A 80 16.12 4.34 40.64
N PRO A 81 17.02 5.23 41.10
CA PRO A 81 16.67 6.32 42.02
C PRO A 81 15.68 7.32 41.43
N GLN A 82 15.63 7.45 40.10
CA GLN A 82 14.78 8.42 39.39
C GLN A 82 13.40 7.86 39.05
N ASP A 83 13.27 6.53 38.90
CA ASP A 83 12.00 5.86 38.61
C ASP A 83 11.96 4.49 39.29
N LYS A 84 11.26 4.42 40.42
CA LYS A 84 11.08 3.20 41.24
C LYS A 84 10.44 2.03 40.49
N ARG A 85 9.82 2.26 39.32
CA ARG A 85 9.24 1.20 38.47
C ARG A 85 10.24 0.60 37.49
N SER A 86 11.44 1.16 37.41
CA SER A 86 12.49 0.71 36.52
C SER A 86 13.71 0.21 37.30
N LYS A 87 14.50 -0.62 36.65
CA LYS A 87 15.75 -1.17 37.17
C LYS A 87 16.90 -0.75 36.26
N LEU A 88 18.05 -0.48 36.87
CA LEU A 88 19.31 -0.21 36.18
C LEU A 88 20.08 -1.52 36.06
N LEU A 89 20.55 -1.83 34.86
CA LEU A 89 21.25 -3.08 34.55
C LEU A 89 22.76 -2.86 34.57
N TYR A 90 23.48 -3.79 35.19
CA TYR A 90 24.94 -3.75 35.26
C TYR A 90 25.56 -5.12 35.00
N THR A 91 26.80 -5.15 34.51
CA THR A 91 27.54 -6.41 34.34
C THR A 91 28.38 -6.76 35.57
N THR A 92 28.51 -8.06 35.86
CA THR A 92 29.38 -8.58 36.93
C THR A 92 30.84 -8.64 36.49
N ASP A 93 31.75 -8.91 37.42
CA ASP A 93 33.16 -9.13 37.07
C ASP A 93 33.34 -10.40 36.22
N GLU A 94 32.55 -11.44 36.47
CA GLU A 94 32.53 -12.68 35.67
C GLU A 94 32.10 -12.42 34.22
N ALA A 95 31.23 -11.44 33.98
CA ALA A 95 30.83 -11.06 32.63
C ALA A 95 31.97 -10.40 31.85
N LYS A 96 32.89 -9.67 32.49
CA LYS A 96 33.98 -8.94 31.81
C LYS A 96 34.91 -9.89 31.06
N ASP A 97 35.23 -11.04 31.65
CA ASP A 97 36.05 -12.06 31.02
C ASP A 97 35.36 -12.66 29.77
N LEU A 98 34.06 -12.91 29.87
CA LEU A 98 33.25 -13.38 28.75
C LEU A 98 33.17 -12.32 27.64
N ILE A 99 32.92 -11.06 28.00
CA ILE A 99 32.81 -9.94 27.06
C ILE A 99 34.13 -9.73 26.30
N THR A 100 35.27 -9.86 26.98
CA THR A 100 36.58 -9.79 26.32
C THR A 100 36.71 -10.85 25.22
N LYS A 101 36.24 -12.08 25.47
CA LYS A 101 36.19 -13.14 24.44
C LYS A 101 35.18 -12.81 23.34
N MET A 102 34.02 -12.28 23.69
CA MET A 102 33.01 -11.86 22.71
C MET A 102 33.53 -10.79 21.76
N TYR A 103 34.37 -9.85 22.23
CA TYR A 103 35.01 -8.86 21.35
C TYR A 103 35.97 -9.50 20.34
N LEU A 104 36.71 -10.53 20.75
CA LEU A 104 37.58 -11.29 19.83
C LEU A 104 36.76 -12.07 18.80
N ILE A 105 35.71 -12.78 19.24
CA ILE A 105 34.77 -13.50 18.36
C ILE A 105 34.13 -12.53 17.35
N ARG A 106 33.70 -11.35 17.80
CA ARG A 106 33.13 -10.31 16.93
C ARG A 106 34.11 -9.85 15.87
N LYS A 107 35.38 -9.62 16.25
CA LYS A 107 36.43 -9.21 15.32
C LYS A 107 36.73 -10.29 14.30
N GLU A 108 36.88 -11.54 14.72
CA GLU A 108 37.14 -12.69 13.84
C GLU A 108 36.00 -12.91 12.85
N TRP A 109 34.75 -12.90 13.33
CA TRP A 109 33.58 -13.01 12.46
C TRP A 109 33.50 -11.90 11.45
N PHE A 110 33.70 -10.64 11.89
CA PHE A 110 33.70 -9.50 10.99
C PHE A 110 34.77 -9.64 9.92
N GLN A 111 36.00 -10.00 10.30
CA GLN A 111 37.08 -10.25 9.34
C GLN A 111 36.77 -11.40 8.39
N HIS A 112 36.09 -12.46 8.82
CA HIS A 112 35.66 -13.54 7.93
C HIS A 112 34.62 -13.05 6.89
N LEU A 113 33.67 -12.21 7.31
CA LEU A 113 32.61 -11.71 6.44
C LEU A 113 33.12 -10.72 5.39
N ILE A 114 34.10 -9.88 5.72
CA ILE A 114 34.56 -8.78 4.84
C ILE A 114 36.01 -8.92 4.36
N GLY A 115 36.76 -9.90 4.85
CA GLY A 115 38.17 -10.12 4.57
C GLY A 115 38.41 -10.52 3.12
N GLY A 116 38.67 -9.53 2.27
CA GLY A 116 38.81 -9.71 0.82
C GLY A 116 37.97 -8.71 0.02
N LEU A 117 37.09 -7.95 0.68
CA LEU A 117 36.33 -6.87 0.08
C LEU A 117 37.08 -5.54 0.16
N ASP A 118 36.81 -4.66 -0.81
CA ASP A 118 37.35 -3.30 -0.88
C ASP A 118 36.92 -2.47 0.34
N GLN A 119 37.90 -1.86 1.02
CA GLN A 119 37.66 -1.10 2.25
C GLN A 119 36.81 0.15 2.04
N ASN A 120 36.93 0.83 0.90
CA ASN A 120 36.10 2.00 0.59
C ASN A 120 34.65 1.57 0.37
N LYS A 121 34.45 0.47 -0.37
CA LYS A 121 33.10 -0.10 -0.58
C LYS A 121 32.46 -0.59 0.71
N ASN A 122 33.25 -1.17 1.62
CA ASN A 122 32.77 -1.61 2.93
C ASN A 122 32.25 -0.43 3.76
N LYS A 123 32.94 0.72 3.71
CA LYS A 123 32.49 1.94 4.39
C LYS A 123 31.19 2.47 3.80
N GLU A 124 31.12 2.61 2.47
CA GLU A 124 29.92 3.04 1.77
C GLU A 124 28.71 2.14 2.08
N PHE A 125 28.91 0.82 2.06
CA PHE A 125 27.88 -0.15 2.43
C PHE A 125 27.43 0.01 3.88
N SER A 126 28.35 0.19 4.83
CA SER A 126 28.03 0.41 6.24
C SER A 126 27.22 1.69 6.47
N ASP A 127 27.57 2.77 5.78
CA ASP A 127 26.86 4.05 5.86
C ASP A 127 25.44 3.91 5.28
N MET A 128 25.31 3.23 4.14
CA MET A 128 24.01 2.94 3.52
C MET A 128 23.13 2.05 4.41
N MET A 129 23.68 0.98 4.98
CA MET A 129 22.95 0.11 5.91
C MET A 129 22.48 0.87 7.15
N THR A 130 23.29 1.79 7.67
CA THR A 130 22.91 2.64 8.81
C THR A 130 21.71 3.53 8.46
N GLU A 131 21.70 4.11 7.26
CA GLU A 131 20.57 4.91 6.78
C GLU A 131 19.29 4.08 6.58
N ILE A 132 19.42 2.88 6.00
CA ILE A 132 18.30 1.94 5.83
C ILE A 132 17.70 1.56 7.20
N VAL A 133 18.54 1.28 8.20
CA VAL A 133 18.08 0.96 9.57
C VAL A 133 17.34 2.14 10.19
N LYS A 134 17.84 3.38 10.07
CA LYS A 134 17.14 4.57 10.58
C LYS A 134 15.77 4.73 9.96
N ARG A 135 15.65 4.53 8.65
CA ARG A 135 14.36 4.57 7.94
C ARG A 135 13.41 3.48 8.43
N ALA A 136 13.92 2.26 8.62
CA ALA A 136 13.12 1.15 9.13
C ALA A 136 12.65 1.39 10.59
N GLN A 137 13.43 2.08 11.41
CA GLN A 137 13.04 2.45 12.77
C GLN A 137 11.92 3.50 12.80
N ASN A 138 11.84 4.35 11.78
CA ASN A 138 10.79 5.35 11.62
C ASN A 138 9.63 4.85 10.75
N TYR A 139 9.30 3.56 10.83
CA TYR A 139 8.21 2.97 10.04
C TYR A 139 6.84 3.60 10.34
N THR A 140 6.66 4.21 11.52
CA THR A 140 5.45 4.95 11.90
C THR A 140 5.28 6.26 11.13
N ASP A 141 6.37 6.80 10.58
CA ASP A 141 6.38 8.00 9.73
C ASP A 141 6.28 7.65 8.24
N ILE A 142 6.02 6.39 7.89
CA ILE A 142 5.64 6.03 6.53
C ILE A 142 4.33 6.75 6.26
N ASN A 143 4.44 7.90 5.59
CA ASN A 143 3.28 8.57 5.03
C ASN A 143 2.73 7.61 3.98
N ILE A 144 1.64 6.92 4.33
CA ILE A 144 1.00 5.98 3.43
C ILE A 144 0.38 6.84 2.34
N LYS A 145 1.13 7.05 1.25
CA LYS A 145 0.70 7.88 0.12
C LYS A 145 -0.10 7.03 -0.86
N THR A 146 -0.88 7.71 -1.70
CA THR A 146 -1.47 7.07 -2.88
C THR A 146 -0.38 6.83 -3.92
N HIS A 147 -0.36 5.62 -4.49
CA HIS A 147 0.63 5.26 -5.49
C HIS A 147 0.09 5.54 -6.90
N PHE A 148 0.72 6.49 -7.60
CA PHE A 148 0.33 6.89 -8.95
C PHE A 148 1.37 6.45 -9.98
N TYR A 149 0.93 5.93 -11.12
CA TYR A 149 1.83 5.34 -12.13
C TYR A 149 1.68 5.99 -13.51
N GLN A 150 0.61 6.74 -13.72
CA GLN A 150 0.40 7.51 -14.94
C GLN A 150 -0.29 8.83 -14.60
N MET A 151 0.03 9.87 -15.37
CA MET A 151 -0.58 11.19 -15.27
C MET A 151 -0.84 11.75 -16.67
N ASP A 152 -2.12 11.90 -17.02
CA ASP A 152 -2.51 12.66 -18.20
C ASP A 152 -2.62 14.13 -17.81
N LYS A 153 -1.59 14.87 -18.20
CA LYS A 153 -1.34 16.27 -17.85
C LYS A 153 -2.52 17.21 -18.10
N LEU A 154 -3.29 16.96 -19.17
CA LEU A 154 -4.45 17.76 -19.55
C LEU A 154 -5.46 16.87 -20.28
N SER A 155 -6.72 16.92 -19.85
CA SER A 155 -7.85 16.21 -20.44
C SER A 155 -9.10 17.08 -20.40
N LEU A 156 -9.85 17.10 -21.50
CA LEU A 156 -11.14 17.77 -21.61
C LEU A 156 -12.32 16.79 -21.49
N SER A 157 -12.04 15.49 -21.46
CA SER A 157 -13.05 14.41 -21.43
C SER A 157 -13.14 13.72 -20.07
N SER A 158 -12.05 13.68 -19.30
CA SER A 158 -11.99 12.94 -18.03
C SER A 158 -12.96 13.51 -16.97
N TYR A 159 -13.22 14.81 -16.99
CA TYR A 159 -14.25 15.46 -16.18
C TYR A 159 -15.00 16.49 -17.04
N SER A 160 -16.15 16.07 -17.55
CA SER A 160 -16.96 16.88 -18.46
C SER A 160 -17.28 18.26 -17.86
N GLY A 161 -17.03 19.32 -18.65
CA GLY A 161 -17.24 20.71 -18.23
C GLY A 161 -16.04 21.37 -17.56
N TYR A 162 -14.96 20.64 -17.31
CA TYR A 162 -13.75 21.16 -16.68
C TYR A 162 -12.50 20.83 -17.49
N THR A 163 -11.50 21.69 -17.39
CA THR A 163 -10.14 21.36 -17.82
C THR A 163 -9.47 20.54 -16.72
N ALA A 164 -9.19 19.26 -16.98
CA ALA A 164 -8.80 18.32 -15.94
C ALA A 164 -7.37 17.74 -16.09
N CYS A 165 -6.74 17.37 -14.99
CA CYS A 165 -5.62 16.43 -14.96
C CYS A 165 -6.16 15.04 -14.58
N THR A 166 -5.65 13.96 -15.18
CA THR A 166 -6.04 12.60 -14.78
C THR A 166 -4.88 11.89 -14.11
N LEU A 167 -5.09 11.41 -12.89
CA LEU A 167 -4.12 10.65 -12.11
C LEU A 167 -4.56 9.18 -12.04
N TYR A 168 -3.63 8.29 -12.39
CA TYR A 168 -3.91 6.86 -12.47
C TYR A 168 -3.19 6.13 -11.34
N THR A 169 -3.95 5.50 -10.46
CA THR A 169 -3.42 4.63 -9.40
C THR A 169 -3.07 3.25 -9.95
N GLY A 170 -2.24 2.51 -9.23
CA GLY A 170 -1.86 1.14 -9.56
C GLY A 170 -2.24 0.15 -8.45
N GLY A 171 -2.49 -1.09 -8.83
CA GLY A 171 -3.09 -2.11 -7.97
C GLY A 171 -4.62 -2.09 -8.07
N CYS A 172 -5.20 -3.26 -8.25
CA CYS A 172 -6.66 -3.43 -8.31
C CYS A 172 -7.06 -4.75 -7.66
N ASN A 173 -8.19 -4.74 -6.96
CA ASN A 173 -8.80 -5.94 -6.38
C ASN A 173 -9.68 -6.73 -7.38
N MET A 174 -9.76 -6.27 -8.62
CA MET A 174 -10.41 -6.95 -9.74
C MET A 174 -9.43 -7.17 -10.89
N LYS A 175 -9.71 -8.16 -11.74
CA LYS A 175 -8.93 -8.49 -12.95
C LYS A 175 -9.86 -8.51 -14.16
N CYS A 176 -10.68 -7.46 -14.29
CA CYS A 176 -11.72 -7.38 -15.32
C CYS A 176 -11.10 -7.72 -16.68
N PRO A 177 -11.57 -8.76 -17.42
CA PRO A 177 -10.90 -9.19 -18.64
C PRO A 177 -10.81 -8.09 -19.71
N PHE A 178 -11.71 -7.11 -19.67
CA PHE A 178 -11.74 -5.93 -20.54
C PHE A 178 -10.97 -4.71 -20.01
N CYS A 179 -10.23 -4.84 -18.90
CA CYS A 179 -9.44 -3.73 -18.37
C CYS A 179 -8.32 -3.36 -19.35
N LYS A 180 -8.35 -2.13 -19.86
CA LYS A 180 -7.36 -1.58 -20.79
C LYS A 180 -6.07 -1.05 -20.13
N TYR A 181 -5.93 -1.30 -18.83
CA TYR A 181 -4.83 -0.86 -17.99
C TYR A 181 -4.18 -2.05 -17.28
N SER A 182 -3.89 -3.13 -18.01
CA SER A 182 -3.27 -4.34 -17.44
C SER A 182 -1.97 -4.03 -16.70
N HIS A 183 -1.19 -3.06 -17.15
CA HIS A 183 0.03 -2.56 -16.49
C HIS A 183 -0.22 -1.84 -15.16
N LEU A 184 -1.45 -1.39 -14.91
CA LEU A 184 -1.85 -0.84 -13.61
C LEU A 184 -2.47 -1.91 -12.70
N VAL A 185 -2.84 -3.07 -13.23
CA VAL A 185 -3.39 -4.20 -12.45
C VAL A 185 -2.27 -5.14 -12.01
N PHE A 186 -1.33 -5.44 -12.90
CA PHE A 186 -0.19 -6.33 -12.67
C PHE A 186 1.09 -5.51 -12.52
N LEU A 187 1.29 -4.94 -11.33
CA LEU A 187 2.49 -4.19 -10.99
C LEU A 187 3.67 -5.15 -10.74
N ASP A 188 4.80 -4.88 -11.36
CA ASP A 188 6.07 -5.53 -11.04
C ASP A 188 7.01 -4.57 -10.28
N GLU A 189 8.09 -5.11 -9.71
CA GLU A 189 9.08 -4.36 -8.92
C GLU A 189 9.80 -3.27 -9.72
N SER A 190 9.76 -3.35 -11.06
CA SER A 190 10.39 -2.38 -11.97
C SER A 190 9.44 -1.27 -12.42
N THR A 191 8.15 -1.37 -12.06
CA THR A 191 7.11 -0.44 -12.49
C THR A 191 7.36 0.91 -11.83
N LYS A 192 7.64 1.92 -12.66
CA LYS A 192 7.98 3.27 -12.17
C LYS A 192 6.75 3.98 -11.65
N GLU A 193 6.79 4.35 -10.38
CA GLU A 193 5.84 5.25 -9.75
C GLU A 193 6.19 6.71 -10.05
N ILE A 194 5.16 7.56 -10.11
CA ILE A 194 5.32 9.01 -10.15
C ILE A 194 5.33 9.51 -8.71
N GLU A 195 6.40 10.18 -8.32
CA GLU A 195 6.49 10.80 -7.00
C GLU A 195 5.36 11.82 -6.80
N ASN A 196 4.63 11.72 -5.69
CA ASN A 196 3.53 12.64 -5.37
C ASN A 196 3.99 14.11 -5.39
N GLU A 197 5.22 14.38 -4.96
CA GLU A 197 5.83 15.72 -5.02
C GLU A 197 5.91 16.27 -6.45
N GLU A 198 6.18 15.42 -7.45
CA GLU A 198 6.19 15.81 -8.87
C GLU A 198 4.78 16.21 -9.33
N ILE A 199 3.77 15.44 -8.91
CA ILE A 199 2.36 15.73 -9.21
C ILE A 199 1.96 17.09 -8.61
N TYR A 200 2.25 17.32 -7.34
CA TYR A 200 1.91 18.57 -6.66
C TYR A 200 2.64 19.79 -7.24
N GLN A 201 3.91 19.62 -7.60
CA GLN A 201 4.67 20.65 -8.33
C GLN A 201 4.10 20.93 -9.72
N TYR A 202 3.66 19.89 -10.44
CA TYR A 202 3.02 20.03 -11.74
C TYR A 202 1.70 20.82 -11.66
N LEU A 203 0.85 20.47 -10.69
CA LEU A 203 -0.47 21.03 -10.47
C LEU A 203 -0.42 22.47 -9.95
N SER A 204 0.45 22.76 -8.98
CA SER A 204 0.62 24.11 -8.42
C SER A 204 1.01 25.14 -9.48
N LYS A 205 1.88 24.77 -10.43
CA LYS A 205 2.28 25.62 -11.57
C LYS A 205 1.14 25.88 -12.57
N ARG A 206 0.05 25.10 -12.51
CA ARG A 206 -1.04 25.10 -13.50
C ARG A 206 -2.42 25.32 -12.90
N LYS A 207 -2.50 25.84 -11.68
CA LYS A 207 -3.75 26.12 -10.97
C LYS A 207 -4.73 27.04 -11.74
N ASN A 208 -4.23 27.84 -12.69
CA ASN A 208 -5.06 28.69 -13.56
C ASN A 208 -5.50 28.03 -14.89
N MET A 209 -5.01 26.82 -15.18
CA MET A 209 -5.31 26.08 -16.41
C MET A 209 -6.06 24.77 -16.12
N ILE A 210 -5.77 24.14 -14.99
CA ILE A 210 -6.39 22.90 -14.55
C ILE A 210 -7.36 23.26 -13.43
N GLU A 211 -8.62 22.93 -13.63
CA GLU A 211 -9.71 23.20 -12.71
C GLU A 211 -10.05 21.96 -11.88
N ALA A 212 -9.82 20.77 -12.45
CA ALA A 212 -10.25 19.53 -11.84
C ALA A 212 -9.21 18.41 -11.93
N ILE A 213 -9.29 17.45 -11.01
CA ILE A 213 -8.53 16.21 -11.00
C ILE A 213 -9.50 15.05 -11.14
N CYS A 214 -9.25 14.18 -12.12
CA CYS A 214 -9.88 12.87 -12.20
C CYS A 214 -8.92 11.83 -11.65
N ILE A 215 -9.35 11.05 -10.66
CA ILE A 215 -8.56 9.96 -10.08
C ILE A 215 -9.18 8.63 -10.53
N THR A 216 -8.39 7.82 -11.23
CA THR A 216 -8.82 6.56 -11.87
C THR A 216 -7.64 5.57 -11.93
N GLY A 217 -7.68 4.56 -12.80
CA GLY A 217 -6.60 3.59 -13.02
C GLY A 217 -6.95 2.20 -12.51
N GLY A 218 -6.19 1.71 -11.52
CA GLY A 218 -6.50 0.49 -10.78
C GLY A 218 -7.80 0.62 -9.97
N GLU A 219 -7.78 0.28 -8.68
CA GLU A 219 -8.85 0.69 -7.77
C GLU A 219 -8.33 1.75 -6.81
N PRO A 220 -8.61 3.05 -7.02
CA PRO A 220 -8.06 4.11 -6.18
C PRO A 220 -8.34 3.92 -4.69
N LEU A 221 -9.50 3.36 -4.33
CA LEU A 221 -9.87 3.17 -2.93
C LEU A 221 -9.19 1.97 -2.28
N ILE A 222 -8.31 1.21 -2.95
CA ILE A 222 -7.45 0.21 -2.29
C ILE A 222 -6.34 0.88 -1.47
N HIS A 223 -5.89 2.07 -1.90
CA HIS A 223 -4.81 2.81 -1.27
C HIS A 223 -5.26 3.40 0.06
N GLU A 224 -4.51 3.11 1.13
CA GLU A 224 -4.77 3.68 2.45
C GLU A 224 -4.57 5.20 2.48
N GLY A 225 -3.66 5.72 1.66
CA GLY A 225 -3.35 7.15 1.53
C GLY A 225 -4.35 8.00 0.75
N ILE A 226 -5.34 7.38 0.11
CA ILE A 226 -6.22 8.09 -0.84
C ILE A 226 -6.99 9.25 -0.23
N ILE A 227 -7.39 9.11 1.04
CA ILE A 227 -8.15 10.15 1.73
C ILE A 227 -7.29 11.41 1.92
N GLU A 228 -6.04 11.23 2.37
CA GLU A 228 -5.13 12.36 2.58
C GLU A 228 -4.73 13.00 1.25
N THR A 229 -4.37 12.19 0.25
CA THR A 229 -4.06 12.69 -1.09
C THR A 229 -5.19 13.53 -1.67
N ILE A 230 -6.45 13.07 -1.56
CA ILE A 230 -7.60 13.83 -2.05
C ILE A 230 -7.79 15.11 -1.24
N ARG A 231 -7.57 15.08 0.08
CA ARG A 231 -7.63 16.28 0.93
C ARG A 231 -6.62 17.32 0.51
N GLU A 232 -5.36 16.93 0.29
CA GLU A 232 -4.31 17.81 -0.20
C GLU A 232 -4.68 18.43 -1.56
N LEU A 233 -5.19 17.63 -2.51
CA LEU A 233 -5.67 18.12 -3.81
C LEU A 233 -6.86 19.09 -3.69
N LYS A 234 -7.78 18.82 -2.76
CA LYS A 234 -8.90 19.73 -2.44
C LYS A 234 -8.44 21.04 -1.85
N GLU A 235 -7.49 21.02 -0.93
CA GLU A 235 -6.88 22.23 -0.33
C GLU A 235 -6.15 23.08 -1.38
N MET A 236 -5.58 22.44 -2.41
CA MET A 236 -5.03 23.13 -3.57
C MET A 236 -6.10 23.83 -4.41
N GLY A 237 -7.39 23.54 -4.21
CA GLY A 237 -8.53 24.22 -4.84
C GLY A 237 -9.07 23.56 -6.09
N PHE A 238 -8.77 22.29 -6.34
CA PHE A 238 -9.29 21.55 -7.50
C PHE A 238 -10.66 20.92 -7.23
N TYR A 239 -11.48 20.81 -8.27
CA TYR A 239 -12.63 19.89 -8.25
C TYR A 239 -12.13 18.45 -8.41
N ILE A 240 -12.68 17.50 -7.64
CA ILE A 240 -12.25 16.11 -7.64
C ILE A 240 -13.36 15.22 -8.16
N LYS A 241 -13.04 14.49 -9.23
CA LYS A 241 -13.79 13.33 -9.70
C LYS A 241 -13.06 12.05 -9.32
N LEU A 242 -13.77 11.10 -8.74
CA LEU A 242 -13.28 9.77 -8.44
C LEU A 242 -13.96 8.73 -9.34
N GLU A 243 -13.17 7.85 -9.96
CA GLU A 243 -13.65 6.64 -10.61
C GLU A 243 -13.33 5.41 -9.73
N THR A 244 -14.32 4.57 -9.45
CA THR A 244 -14.16 3.41 -8.55
C THR A 244 -15.03 2.23 -9.00
N ASN A 245 -14.61 1.02 -8.66
CA ASN A 245 -15.41 -0.20 -8.81
C ASN A 245 -16.40 -0.43 -7.64
N GLY A 246 -16.38 0.45 -6.62
CA GLY A 246 -17.37 0.47 -5.55
C GLY A 246 -17.16 -0.54 -4.41
N THR A 247 -16.04 -1.27 -4.38
CA THR A 247 -15.81 -2.32 -3.38
C THR A 247 -15.36 -1.82 -2.00
N PHE A 248 -15.08 -0.51 -1.85
CA PHE A 248 -14.62 0.12 -0.61
C PHE A 248 -15.61 1.19 -0.10
N PRO A 249 -16.83 0.81 0.33
CA PRO A 249 -17.87 1.75 0.74
C PRO A 249 -17.45 2.65 1.90
N ASP A 250 -16.68 2.15 2.88
CA ASP A 250 -16.28 2.94 4.04
C ASP A 250 -15.39 4.12 3.67
N ARG A 251 -14.39 3.90 2.81
CA ARG A 251 -13.51 4.97 2.29
C ARG A 251 -14.29 5.94 1.42
N LEU A 252 -15.18 5.43 0.56
CA LEU A 252 -16.04 6.28 -0.28
C LEU A 252 -16.92 7.20 0.57
N LYS A 253 -17.54 6.67 1.64
CA LYS A 253 -18.37 7.45 2.57
C LYS A 253 -17.58 8.54 3.28
N ILE A 254 -16.36 8.24 3.76
CA ILE A 254 -15.49 9.24 4.40
C ILE A 254 -15.23 10.39 3.42
N LEU A 255 -14.80 10.07 2.21
CA LEU A 255 -14.53 11.09 1.18
C LEU A 255 -15.75 11.96 0.86
N ILE A 256 -16.94 11.37 0.79
CA ILE A 256 -18.18 12.12 0.53
C ILE A 256 -18.58 12.99 1.73
N ASN A 257 -18.52 12.43 2.95
CA ASN A 257 -18.93 13.12 4.18
C ASN A 257 -18.01 14.28 4.54
N ASP A 258 -16.72 14.15 4.23
CA ASP A 258 -15.74 15.20 4.42
C ASP A 258 -15.76 16.23 3.26
N HIS A 259 -16.73 16.12 2.33
CA HIS A 259 -16.88 16.99 1.16
C HIS A 259 -15.64 17.03 0.25
N LEU A 260 -14.93 15.90 0.17
CA LEU A 260 -13.67 15.78 -0.58
C LEU A 260 -13.86 15.42 -2.06
N LEU A 261 -15.07 15.01 -2.46
CA LEU A 261 -15.41 14.65 -3.84
C LEU A 261 -16.51 15.57 -4.37
N ASP A 262 -16.36 16.02 -5.61
CA ASP A 262 -17.39 16.77 -6.34
C ASP A 262 -18.18 15.87 -7.29
N TYR A 263 -17.56 14.78 -7.74
CA TYR A 263 -18.19 13.83 -8.65
C TYR A 263 -17.68 12.40 -8.44
N VAL A 264 -18.57 11.41 -8.55
CA VAL A 264 -18.21 9.99 -8.49
C VAL A 264 -18.72 9.26 -9.72
N ALA A 265 -17.85 8.53 -10.41
CA ALA A 265 -18.25 7.55 -11.41
C ALA A 265 -18.01 6.13 -10.85
N LEU A 266 -19.09 5.36 -10.69
CA LEU A 266 -19.02 3.99 -10.19
C LEU A 266 -19.21 3.00 -11.34
N ASP A 267 -18.20 2.18 -11.61
CA ASP A 267 -18.20 1.20 -12.71
C ASP A 267 -18.87 -0.12 -12.27
N ILE A 268 -20.06 -0.35 -12.81
CA ILE A 268 -20.88 -1.54 -12.62
C ILE A 268 -20.44 -2.57 -13.66
N LYS A 269 -19.84 -3.67 -13.19
CA LYS A 269 -19.22 -4.63 -14.11
C LYS A 269 -20.22 -5.51 -14.85
N ASN A 270 -21.34 -5.87 -14.22
CA ASN A 270 -22.48 -6.56 -14.83
C ASN A 270 -23.65 -6.65 -13.83
N SER A 271 -24.68 -7.43 -14.17
CA SER A 271 -25.64 -8.01 -13.22
C SER A 271 -24.96 -8.88 -12.14
N SER A 272 -25.64 -9.10 -11.01
CA SER A 272 -25.10 -9.85 -9.86
C SER A 272 -24.55 -11.22 -10.23
N ASP A 273 -25.26 -11.95 -11.08
CA ASP A 273 -24.98 -13.36 -11.37
C ASP A 273 -23.78 -13.51 -12.33
N LEU A 274 -23.49 -12.46 -13.11
CA LEU A 274 -22.37 -12.39 -14.05
C LEU A 274 -21.18 -11.57 -13.53
N TYR A 275 -21.29 -11.01 -12.32
CA TYR A 275 -20.32 -10.05 -11.80
C TYR A 275 -18.93 -10.67 -11.58
N ASN A 276 -18.86 -11.91 -11.12
CA ASN A 276 -17.58 -12.62 -10.95
C ASN A 276 -16.88 -12.83 -12.30
N GLN A 277 -17.65 -13.18 -13.34
CA GLN A 277 -17.12 -13.36 -14.69
C GLN A 277 -16.56 -12.05 -15.25
N THR A 278 -17.29 -10.94 -15.12
CA THR A 278 -16.84 -9.64 -15.67
C THR A 278 -15.78 -8.95 -14.85
N SER A 279 -15.75 -9.16 -13.54
CA SER A 279 -14.67 -8.67 -12.68
C SER A 279 -13.39 -9.51 -12.76
N GLY A 280 -13.45 -10.70 -13.37
CA GLY A 280 -12.32 -11.62 -13.49
C GLY A 280 -11.86 -12.19 -12.14
N MET A 281 -12.75 -12.22 -11.15
CA MET A 281 -12.46 -12.64 -9.78
C MET A 281 -13.62 -13.47 -9.22
N GLU A 282 -13.29 -14.51 -8.45
CA GLU A 282 -14.28 -15.23 -7.65
C GLU A 282 -14.48 -14.55 -6.30
N GLY A 283 -15.71 -14.55 -5.79
CA GLY A 283 -16.01 -14.10 -4.43
C GLY A 283 -16.02 -12.57 -4.24
N ILE A 284 -16.27 -11.79 -5.30
CA ILE A 284 -16.49 -10.34 -5.14
C ILE A 284 -17.67 -10.12 -4.18
N LYS A 285 -17.44 -9.33 -3.14
CA LYS A 285 -18.45 -8.98 -2.15
C LYS A 285 -19.42 -7.95 -2.74
N LEU A 286 -20.44 -8.43 -3.45
CA LEU A 286 -21.50 -7.58 -4.04
C LEU A 286 -22.24 -6.74 -3.00
N ALA A 287 -22.28 -7.17 -1.73
CA ALA A 287 -22.81 -6.39 -0.64
C ALA A 287 -22.10 -5.03 -0.50
N SER A 288 -20.76 -4.99 -0.62
CA SER A 288 -19.98 -3.76 -0.56
C SER A 288 -20.25 -2.83 -1.75
N VAL A 289 -20.41 -3.39 -2.95
CA VAL A 289 -20.79 -2.63 -4.15
C VAL A 289 -22.20 -2.05 -4.00
N SER A 290 -23.15 -2.86 -3.53
CA SER A 290 -24.52 -2.43 -3.24
C SER A 290 -24.57 -1.33 -2.18
N GLU A 291 -23.71 -1.42 -1.16
CA GLU A 291 -23.59 -0.39 -0.14
C GLU A 291 -23.09 0.94 -0.72
N SER A 292 -22.07 0.90 -1.59
CA SER A 292 -21.59 2.09 -2.31
C SER A 292 -22.68 2.69 -3.21
N ILE A 293 -23.39 1.86 -3.98
CA ILE A 293 -24.52 2.28 -4.83
C ILE A 293 -25.59 2.97 -3.98
N ASN A 294 -26.08 2.29 -2.93
CA ASN A 294 -27.11 2.83 -2.05
C ASN A 294 -26.70 4.14 -1.40
N TYR A 295 -25.42 4.31 -1.09
CA TYR A 295 -24.89 5.54 -0.53
C TYR A 295 -24.89 6.68 -1.54
N LEU A 296 -24.39 6.43 -2.76
CA LEU A 296 -24.36 7.41 -3.84
C LEU A 296 -25.77 7.84 -4.25
N MET A 297 -26.73 6.91 -4.26
CA MET A 297 -28.13 7.16 -4.56
C MET A 297 -28.84 8.10 -3.57
N LYS A 298 -28.25 8.39 -2.40
CA LYS A 298 -28.77 9.41 -1.47
C LYS A 298 -28.55 10.85 -1.98
N GLY A 299 -27.70 11.05 -2.98
CA GLY A 299 -27.50 12.35 -3.62
C GLY A 299 -26.65 13.35 -2.82
N TYR A 300 -25.81 12.88 -1.91
CA TYR A 300 -24.86 13.74 -1.17
C TYR A 300 -23.71 14.27 -2.05
N VAL A 301 -23.43 13.58 -3.16
CA VAL A 301 -22.47 13.98 -4.18
C VAL A 301 -23.08 13.71 -5.56
N SER A 302 -22.72 14.51 -6.56
CA SER A 302 -23.10 14.19 -7.94
C SER A 302 -22.43 12.87 -8.36
N CYS A 303 -23.19 11.97 -8.96
CA CYS A 303 -22.65 10.69 -9.39
C CYS A 303 -23.24 10.18 -10.70
N GLU A 304 -22.52 9.25 -11.31
CA GLU A 304 -22.97 8.44 -12.41
C GLU A 304 -22.57 6.98 -12.20
N PHE A 305 -23.34 6.10 -12.80
CA PHE A 305 -22.97 4.70 -12.97
C PHE A 305 -22.48 4.48 -14.39
N THR A 306 -21.55 3.57 -14.58
CA THR A 306 -21.04 3.25 -15.92
C THR A 306 -20.90 1.75 -16.08
N SER A 307 -20.93 1.28 -17.33
CA SER A 307 -20.51 -0.09 -17.67
C SER A 307 -19.80 -0.08 -19.01
N THR A 308 -18.64 -0.70 -19.06
CA THR A 308 -17.99 -1.07 -20.33
C THR A 308 -18.70 -2.28 -20.91
N ILE A 309 -19.39 -2.09 -22.03
CA ILE A 309 -20.18 -3.14 -22.68
C ILE A 309 -19.26 -4.01 -23.53
N VAL A 310 -19.28 -5.30 -23.21
CA VAL A 310 -18.49 -6.35 -23.83
C VAL A 310 -19.43 -7.41 -24.36
N ARG A 311 -19.34 -7.70 -25.65
CA ARG A 311 -20.24 -8.60 -26.37
C ARG A 311 -20.34 -9.99 -25.73
N GLU A 312 -19.20 -10.51 -25.27
CA GLU A 312 -19.12 -11.85 -24.68
C GLU A 312 -19.76 -11.93 -23.28
N PHE A 313 -19.99 -10.81 -22.61
CA PHE A 313 -20.39 -10.79 -21.21
C PHE A 313 -21.74 -10.11 -20.94
N HIS A 314 -22.20 -9.21 -21.81
CA HIS A 314 -23.42 -8.44 -21.57
C HIS A 314 -24.54 -8.92 -22.50
N THR A 315 -25.69 -9.22 -21.90
CA THR A 315 -26.91 -9.60 -22.63
C THR A 315 -28.04 -8.63 -22.30
N LYS A 316 -29.14 -8.67 -23.06
CA LYS A 316 -30.32 -7.85 -22.78
C LYS A 316 -30.85 -8.07 -21.36
N GLU A 317 -30.86 -9.31 -20.90
CA GLU A 317 -31.32 -9.71 -19.57
C GLU A 317 -30.39 -9.18 -18.48
N SER A 318 -29.07 -9.20 -18.71
CA SER A 318 -28.10 -8.69 -17.75
C SER A 318 -28.17 -7.16 -17.64
N ILE A 319 -28.35 -6.46 -18.77
CA ILE A 319 -28.57 -5.01 -18.82
C ILE A 319 -29.89 -4.62 -18.14
N GLU A 320 -30.96 -5.37 -18.36
CA GLU A 320 -32.23 -5.15 -17.65
C GLU A 320 -32.07 -5.36 -16.14
N SER A 321 -31.28 -6.35 -15.72
CA SER A 321 -31.00 -6.60 -14.31
C SER A 321 -30.19 -5.48 -13.67
N ILE A 322 -29.21 -4.90 -14.39
CA ILE A 322 -28.50 -3.68 -13.97
C ILE A 322 -29.50 -2.52 -13.80
N GLY A 323 -30.40 -2.32 -14.77
CA GLY A 323 -31.43 -1.28 -14.71
C GLY A 323 -32.30 -1.40 -13.45
N LYS A 324 -32.80 -2.62 -13.16
CA LYS A 324 -33.58 -2.89 -11.93
C LYS A 324 -32.78 -2.63 -10.66
N TRP A 325 -31.50 -3.02 -10.64
CA TRP A 325 -30.63 -2.81 -9.48
C TRP A 325 -30.37 -1.32 -9.19
N LEU A 326 -30.26 -0.52 -10.25
CA LEU A 326 -29.98 0.93 -10.18
C LEU A 326 -31.24 1.79 -10.36
N GLN A 327 -32.42 1.23 -10.08
CA GLN A 327 -33.67 1.94 -10.31
C GLN A 327 -33.71 3.28 -9.57
N GLY A 328 -34.00 4.35 -10.31
CA GLY A 328 -34.05 5.73 -9.82
C GLY A 328 -32.72 6.48 -9.91
N ALA A 329 -31.64 5.86 -10.41
CA ALA A 329 -30.37 6.53 -10.60
C ALA A 329 -30.49 7.75 -11.53
N GLU A 330 -29.72 8.79 -11.23
CA GLU A 330 -29.72 10.03 -12.01
C GLU A 330 -29.13 9.81 -13.40
N ARG A 331 -27.99 9.12 -13.49
CA ARG A 331 -27.23 8.98 -14.74
C ARG A 331 -26.58 7.61 -14.85
N PHE A 332 -26.63 7.06 -16.05
CA PHE A 332 -25.87 5.88 -16.44
C PHE A 332 -25.21 6.10 -17.80
N TYR A 333 -23.97 5.64 -17.96
CA TYR A 333 -23.27 5.67 -19.24
C TYR A 333 -22.84 4.27 -19.70
N LEU A 334 -23.32 3.88 -20.87
CA LEU A 334 -22.80 2.74 -21.62
C LEU A 334 -21.50 3.15 -22.31
N GLN A 335 -20.43 2.41 -22.08
CA GLN A 335 -19.11 2.67 -22.65
C GLN A 335 -18.77 1.58 -23.65
N TYR A 336 -18.25 1.96 -24.82
CA TYR A 336 -17.71 0.98 -25.75
C TYR A 336 -16.44 0.34 -25.19
N LEU A 337 -16.30 -0.97 -25.41
CA LEU A 337 -15.03 -1.64 -25.20
C LEU A 337 -13.93 -1.01 -26.07
N ASP A 338 -12.83 -0.65 -25.42
CA ASP A 338 -11.60 -0.17 -26.04
C ASP A 338 -10.49 -1.19 -25.84
N VAL A 339 -10.26 -2.03 -26.85
CA VAL A 339 -9.20 -3.04 -26.83
C VAL A 339 -7.91 -2.41 -27.35
N ASN A 340 -6.94 -2.25 -26.45
CA ASN A 340 -5.59 -1.77 -26.76
C ASN A 340 -4.54 -2.83 -26.38
N ALA A 341 -3.25 -2.51 -26.56
CA ALA A 341 -2.14 -3.40 -26.23
C ALA A 341 -2.04 -3.76 -24.73
N HIS A 342 -2.75 -3.03 -23.86
CA HIS A 342 -2.80 -3.21 -22.42
C HIS A 342 -4.15 -3.77 -21.95
N CYS A 343 -4.96 -4.31 -22.87
CA CYS A 343 -6.16 -5.06 -22.48
C CYS A 343 -5.76 -6.42 -21.88
N ILE A 344 -6.33 -6.78 -20.72
CA ILE A 344 -6.04 -8.07 -20.07
C ILE A 344 -6.40 -9.26 -20.99
N ASN A 345 -7.57 -9.21 -21.63
CA ASN A 345 -7.97 -10.15 -22.66
C ASN A 345 -8.23 -9.40 -23.98
N PRO A 346 -7.29 -9.45 -24.95
CA PRO A 346 -7.42 -8.74 -26.21
C PRO A 346 -8.40 -9.40 -27.21
N HIS A 347 -8.98 -10.55 -26.87
CA HIS A 347 -9.91 -11.28 -27.76
C HIS A 347 -11.38 -10.93 -27.55
N LEU A 348 -11.68 -9.92 -26.73
CA LEU A 348 -13.04 -9.45 -26.47
C LEU A 348 -13.49 -8.44 -27.53
N HIS A 349 -14.80 -8.34 -27.76
CA HIS A 349 -15.33 -7.51 -28.83
C HIS A 349 -16.25 -6.40 -28.33
N PRO A 350 -16.15 -5.18 -28.90
CA PRO A 350 -17.15 -4.15 -28.68
C PRO A 350 -18.48 -4.57 -29.26
N GLU A 351 -19.54 -4.06 -28.65
CA GLU A 351 -20.90 -4.29 -29.11
C GLU A 351 -21.25 -3.35 -30.28
N ASP A 352 -22.16 -3.77 -31.15
CA ASP A 352 -22.56 -2.95 -32.30
C ASP A 352 -23.45 -1.76 -31.87
N GLU A 353 -23.39 -0.64 -32.61
CA GLU A 353 -24.13 0.59 -32.27
C GLU A 353 -25.64 0.35 -32.13
N GLY A 354 -26.21 -0.53 -32.96
CA GLY A 354 -27.62 -0.91 -32.89
C GLY A 354 -27.98 -1.54 -31.54
N ILE A 355 -27.16 -2.48 -31.07
CA ILE A 355 -27.36 -3.17 -29.80
C ILE A 355 -27.10 -2.23 -28.61
N MET A 356 -26.09 -1.34 -28.71
CA MET A 356 -25.86 -0.31 -27.69
C MET A 356 -27.07 0.61 -27.50
N LYS A 357 -27.74 1.01 -28.60
CA LYS A 357 -29.00 1.78 -28.54
C LYS A 357 -30.16 0.96 -27.97
N GLU A 358 -30.19 -0.35 -28.19
CA GLU A 358 -31.17 -1.23 -27.54
C GLU A 358 -30.93 -1.30 -26.03
N TYR A 359 -29.69 -1.46 -25.59
CA TYR A 359 -29.31 -1.46 -24.17
C TYR A 359 -29.63 -0.12 -23.50
N GLN A 360 -29.39 1.00 -24.19
CA GLN A 360 -29.77 2.34 -23.73
C GLN A 360 -31.27 2.40 -23.43
N LYS A 361 -32.12 1.99 -24.38
CA LYS A 361 -33.59 1.97 -24.21
C LYS A 361 -34.06 1.05 -23.09
N ILE A 362 -33.34 -0.04 -22.82
CA ILE A 362 -33.65 -0.93 -21.70
C ILE A 362 -33.42 -0.19 -20.37
N LEU A 363 -32.26 0.47 -20.22
CA LEU A 363 -31.90 1.19 -19.00
C LEU A 363 -32.74 2.45 -18.77
N GLU A 364 -33.19 3.13 -19.83
CA GLU A 364 -34.07 4.32 -19.76
C GLU A 364 -35.41 4.04 -19.06
N LYS A 365 -35.83 2.77 -18.97
CA LYS A 365 -37.01 2.36 -18.19
C LYS A 365 -36.81 2.53 -16.68
N TYR A 366 -35.57 2.56 -16.21
CA TYR A 366 -35.21 2.50 -14.79
C TYR A 366 -34.38 3.70 -14.32
N ILE A 367 -33.63 4.33 -15.22
CA ILE A 367 -32.64 5.37 -14.94
C ILE A 367 -33.04 6.66 -15.65
N LYS A 368 -32.91 7.80 -14.97
CA LYS A 368 -33.41 9.10 -15.46
C LYS A 368 -32.72 9.57 -16.73
N TYR A 369 -31.40 9.39 -16.82
CA TYR A 369 -30.62 9.70 -18.01
C TYR A 369 -29.67 8.55 -18.33
N VAL A 370 -29.72 8.06 -19.58
CA VAL A 370 -28.79 7.04 -20.07
C VAL A 370 -28.09 7.57 -21.31
N GLY A 371 -26.76 7.67 -21.22
CA GLY A 371 -25.91 8.09 -22.34
C GLY A 371 -25.08 6.93 -22.89
N ILE A 372 -24.62 7.08 -24.13
CA ILE A 372 -23.58 6.23 -24.71
C ILE A 372 -22.33 7.10 -24.88
N ARG A 373 -21.21 6.70 -24.27
CA ARG A 373 -19.91 7.38 -24.44
C ARG A 373 -19.17 6.77 -25.62
N ASN A 374 -19.06 7.57 -26.68
CA ASN A 374 -18.14 7.29 -27.77
C ASN A 374 -16.70 7.57 -27.33
N ARG A 375 -15.75 6.89 -27.99
CA ARG A 375 -14.31 6.99 -27.76
C ARG A 375 -13.80 8.41 -27.57
#